data_AF-A0A4U6XAT6-F1
#
_entry.id   AF-A0A4U6XAT6-F1
#
_cell.length_a   1.000
_cell.length_b   1.000
_cell.length_c   1.000
_cell.angle_alpha   90.00
_cell.angle_beta   90.00
_cell.angle_gamma   90.00
#
_symmetry.space_group_name_H-M   'P 1'
#
loop_
_entity.id
_entity.type
_entity.pdbx_description
1 polymer ?
#
loop_
_entity_poly.entity_id
_entity_poly.type
_entity_poly.pdbx_seq_one_letter_code
_entity_poly.pdbx_strand_id
1 'polypeptide(L)'
;MTNMTSVVVVEANPTPILEGSAVGLVARDGGVFPEDKCISAPKSDEFDFSYYTFTVDAGMEQRAKELGYTKLGVRQVCRSRCRYGTNTENWEKVPIVGLGPNYTYKFKLDRCKKGHDRHVKYYTLYPCKEDNSCAPESCDQQRNICTDGDQKSVNLTDPEPWVCKI
;
A
#
# COMPACT_ATOMS: atom_id res chain seq x y z
N MET A 1 62.23 -43.07 34.56
CA MET A 1 61.67 -41.72 34.38
C MET A 1 61.00 -41.71 33.02
N THR A 2 59.68 -41.86 32.98
CA THR A 2 58.92 -41.96 31.73
C THR A 2 57.63 -41.19 31.96
N ASN A 3 57.54 -39.99 31.38
CA ASN A 3 56.39 -39.11 31.53
C ASN A 3 55.44 -39.39 30.36
N MET A 4 54.23 -39.86 30.65
CA MET A 4 53.16 -40.03 29.67
C MET A 4 52.46 -38.68 29.45
N THR A 5 52.46 -38.23 28.20
CA THR A 5 51.75 -37.04 27.74
C THR A 5 50.23 -37.28 27.84
N SER A 6 49.53 -36.53 28.68
CA SER A 6 48.06 -36.52 28.72
C SER A 6 47.51 -35.80 27.49
N VAL A 7 46.65 -36.47 26.75
CA VAL A 7 45.87 -35.92 25.64
C VAL A 7 44.68 -35.16 26.24
N VAL A 8 44.60 -33.85 25.98
CA VAL A 8 43.40 -33.06 26.29
C VAL A 8 42.38 -33.33 25.19
N VAL A 9 41.30 -34.03 25.55
CA VAL A 9 40.10 -34.17 24.70
C VAL A 9 39.33 -32.85 24.81
N VAL A 10 39.28 -32.09 23.73
CA VAL A 10 38.39 -30.93 23.62
C VAL A 10 37.02 -31.47 23.22
N GLU A 11 36.10 -31.59 24.18
CA GLU A 11 34.69 -31.81 23.88
C GLU A 11 34.16 -30.57 23.16
N ALA A 12 33.99 -30.70 21.84
CA ALA A 12 33.22 -29.73 21.06
C ALA A 12 31.76 -29.86 21.46
N ASN A 13 31.32 -29.01 22.39
CA ASN A 13 29.89 -28.76 22.62
C ASN A 13 29.27 -28.32 21.28
N PRO A 14 28.28 -29.04 20.72
CA PRO A 14 27.56 -28.54 19.57
C PRO A 14 26.72 -27.36 20.04
N THR A 15 27.19 -26.14 19.75
CA THR A 15 26.35 -24.95 19.79
C THR A 15 25.11 -25.25 18.95
N PRO A 16 23.89 -25.13 19.50
CA PRO A 16 22.71 -25.25 18.67
C PRO A 16 22.84 -24.17 17.58
N ILE A 17 22.89 -24.63 16.33
CA ILE A 17 22.65 -23.78 15.17
C ILE A 17 21.24 -23.26 15.41
N LEU A 18 21.15 -22.03 15.92
CA LEU A 18 19.93 -21.26 15.76
C LEU A 18 19.83 -21.14 14.25
N GLU A 19 18.99 -21.98 13.65
CA GLU A 19 18.48 -21.74 12.32
C GLU A 19 17.93 -20.33 12.39
N GLY A 20 18.74 -19.38 11.93
CA GLY A 20 18.26 -18.09 11.56
C GLY A 20 17.17 -18.42 10.57
N SER A 21 15.92 -18.41 11.06
CA SER A 21 14.77 -18.23 10.21
C SER A 21 15.18 -17.05 9.37
N ALA A 22 15.57 -17.37 8.13
CA ALA A 22 15.85 -16.39 7.14
C ALA A 22 14.64 -15.49 7.23
N VAL A 23 14.84 -14.27 7.73
CA VAL A 23 13.89 -13.21 7.53
C VAL A 23 13.96 -13.08 6.04
N GLY A 24 13.14 -13.89 5.36
CA GLY A 24 13.09 -13.95 3.93
C GLY A 24 12.94 -12.49 3.56
N LEU A 25 13.91 -12.00 2.79
CA LEU A 25 13.68 -10.81 2.01
C LEU A 25 12.51 -11.20 1.12
N VAL A 26 11.28 -11.03 1.63
CA VAL A 26 10.08 -11.11 0.84
C VAL A 26 10.26 -9.91 -0.06
N ALA A 27 10.69 -10.19 -1.29
CA ALA A 27 10.51 -9.27 -2.38
C ALA A 27 9.07 -8.81 -2.26
N ARG A 28 8.86 -7.55 -1.89
CA ARG A 28 7.58 -6.90 -2.12
C ARG A 28 7.52 -6.75 -3.62
N ASP A 29 7.14 -7.85 -4.28
CA ASP A 29 6.64 -7.84 -5.63
C ASP A 29 5.56 -6.75 -5.68
N GLY A 30 5.46 -6.02 -6.79
CA GLY A 30 4.33 -5.12 -7.09
C GLY A 30 3.03 -5.91 -7.25
N GLY A 31 2.68 -6.65 -6.21
CA GLY A 31 1.67 -7.68 -6.17
C GLY A 31 0.42 -7.13 -5.52
N VAL A 32 -0.69 -7.42 -6.19
CA VAL A 32 -2.06 -7.29 -5.67
C VAL A 32 -2.08 -7.67 -4.20
N PHE A 33 -2.48 -6.74 -3.33
CA PHE A 33 -2.67 -6.99 -1.91
C PHE A 33 -3.54 -8.26 -1.76
N PRO A 34 -3.17 -9.23 -0.90
CA PRO A 34 -3.82 -10.55 -0.85
C PRO A 34 -5.34 -10.41 -0.86
N GLU A 35 -6.06 -11.14 -1.72
CA GLU A 35 -7.52 -10.96 -1.91
C GLU A 35 -8.33 -11.12 -0.61
N ASP A 36 -7.78 -11.87 0.36
CA ASP A 36 -8.32 -12.11 1.70
C ASP A 36 -8.06 -10.95 2.67
N LYS A 37 -7.10 -10.07 2.37
CA LYS A 37 -6.86 -8.84 3.13
C LYS A 37 -7.53 -7.66 2.45
N CYS A 38 -8.34 -6.93 3.20
CA CYS A 38 -8.98 -5.72 2.74
C CYS A 38 -9.08 -4.71 3.87
N ILE A 39 -9.14 -3.44 3.50
CA ILE A 39 -9.36 -2.35 4.45
C ILE A 39 -10.86 -2.11 4.53
N SER A 40 -11.41 -2.28 5.73
CA SER A 40 -12.80 -1.95 5.99
C SER A 40 -13.01 -0.44 5.82
N ALA A 41 -14.00 -0.06 5.01
CA ALA A 41 -14.35 1.32 4.78
C ALA A 41 -15.87 1.49 4.91
N PRO A 42 -16.35 2.36 5.83
CA PRO A 42 -17.76 2.71 5.87
C PRO A 42 -18.18 3.44 4.59
N LYS A 43 -19.49 3.43 4.34
CA LYS A 43 -20.10 4.32 3.34
C LYS A 43 -19.77 5.77 3.68
N SER A 44 -19.51 6.59 2.66
CA SER A 44 -19.35 8.03 2.83
C SER A 44 -20.67 8.71 3.24
N ASP A 45 -20.60 9.65 4.19
CA ASP A 45 -21.72 10.50 4.58
C ASP A 45 -22.15 11.44 3.45
N GLU A 46 -21.21 11.86 2.60
CA GLU A 46 -21.51 12.57 1.35
C GLU A 46 -21.62 11.56 0.21
N PHE A 47 -22.85 11.22 -0.17
CA PHE A 47 -23.11 10.16 -1.16
C PHE A 47 -22.44 10.40 -2.53
N ASP A 48 -22.22 11.65 -2.92
CA ASP A 48 -21.59 11.98 -4.20
C ASP A 48 -20.06 11.85 -4.17
N PHE A 49 -19.44 11.65 -3.00
CA PHE A 49 -17.99 11.65 -2.85
C PHE A 49 -17.45 10.49 -2.05
N SER A 50 -16.29 9.99 -2.45
CA SER A 50 -15.46 9.09 -1.67
C SER A 50 -14.33 9.88 -1.02
N TYR A 51 -14.00 9.54 0.22
CA TYR A 51 -12.90 10.11 0.97
C TYR A 51 -11.85 9.05 1.24
N TYR A 52 -10.59 9.42 1.07
CA TYR A 52 -9.47 8.55 1.37
C TYR A 52 -8.43 9.29 2.20
N THR A 53 -8.04 8.67 3.30
CA THR A 53 -7.07 9.21 4.24
C THR A 53 -5.91 8.24 4.38
N PHE A 54 -4.69 8.71 4.12
CA PHE A 54 -3.49 7.88 4.09
C PHE A 54 -2.37 8.50 4.90
N THR A 55 -1.66 7.64 5.63
CA THR A 55 -0.35 7.99 6.18
C THR A 55 0.71 7.57 5.16
N VAL A 56 1.63 8.48 4.84
CA VAL A 56 2.74 8.18 3.93
C VAL A 56 4.05 8.06 4.71
N ASP A 57 4.91 7.13 4.29
CA ASP A 57 6.25 6.95 4.86
C ASP A 57 7.04 8.27 4.94
N ALA A 58 7.79 8.45 6.03
CA ALA A 58 8.56 9.66 6.34
C ALA A 58 9.57 10.03 5.24
N GLY A 59 10.16 9.04 4.57
CA GLY A 59 11.18 9.27 3.55
C GLY A 59 10.61 9.47 2.15
N MET A 60 9.31 9.31 1.94
CA MET A 60 8.70 9.40 0.61
C MET A 60 8.83 10.81 0.02
N GLU A 61 8.56 11.86 0.78
CA GLU A 61 8.65 13.24 0.26
C GLU A 61 10.03 13.55 -0.33
N GLN A 62 11.10 13.16 0.37
CA GLN A 62 12.46 13.40 -0.10
C GLN A 62 12.75 12.62 -1.38
N ARG A 63 12.45 11.31 -1.41
CA ARG A 63 12.64 10.48 -2.61
C ARG A 63 11.80 10.98 -3.79
N ALA A 64 10.58 11.44 -3.52
CA ALA A 64 9.69 12.03 -4.52
C ALA A 64 10.31 13.28 -5.15
N LYS A 65 10.82 14.20 -4.32
CA LYS A 65 11.48 15.43 -4.77
C LYS A 65 12.73 15.14 -5.60
N GLU A 66 13.58 14.22 -5.15
CA GLU A 66 14.80 13.81 -5.87
C GLU A 66 14.51 13.28 -7.28
N LEU A 67 13.34 12.67 -7.48
CA LEU A 67 12.89 12.11 -8.76
C LEU A 67 11.89 12.99 -9.52
N GLY A 68 11.61 14.20 -9.02
CA GLY A 68 10.74 15.18 -9.66
C GLY A 68 9.23 14.91 -9.54
N TYR A 69 8.80 14.07 -8.60
CA TYR A 69 7.39 13.89 -8.25
C TYR A 69 6.94 14.99 -7.29
N THR A 70 5.85 15.69 -7.64
CA THR A 70 5.34 16.84 -6.89
C THR A 70 3.94 16.60 -6.29
N LYS A 71 3.27 15.53 -6.71
CA LYS A 71 1.89 15.20 -6.32
C LYS A 71 1.79 13.75 -5.88
N LEU A 72 0.88 13.48 -4.95
CA LEU A 72 0.42 12.15 -4.62
C LEU A 72 -0.95 11.97 -5.28
N GLY A 73 -1.11 10.89 -6.05
CA GLY A 73 -2.37 10.53 -6.70
C GLY A 73 -3.02 9.33 -6.02
N VAL A 74 -4.34 9.33 -5.92
CA VAL A 74 -5.12 8.13 -5.58
C VAL A 74 -6.01 7.76 -6.76
N ARG A 75 -6.00 6.47 -7.09
CA ARG A 75 -6.84 5.83 -8.09
C ARG A 75 -7.85 4.95 -7.37
N GLN A 76 -9.12 5.30 -7.44
CA GLN A 76 -10.22 4.47 -6.98
C GLN A 76 -10.69 3.59 -8.14
N VAL A 77 -10.72 2.28 -7.94
CA VAL A 77 -11.24 1.31 -8.93
C VAL A 77 -12.67 0.91 -8.54
N CYS A 78 -13.58 1.14 -9.48
CA CYS A 78 -15.00 0.84 -9.39
C CYS A 78 -15.34 -0.40 -10.24
N ARG A 79 -15.65 -1.52 -9.59
CA ARG A 79 -15.91 -2.79 -10.26
C ARG A 79 -17.37 -2.92 -10.69
N SER A 80 -17.59 -3.46 -11.89
CA SER A 80 -18.91 -3.88 -12.36
C SER A 80 -19.34 -5.21 -11.76
N ARG A 81 -20.63 -5.40 -11.43
CA ARG A 81 -21.19 -6.74 -11.20
C ARG A 81 -21.84 -7.34 -12.45
N CYS A 82 -22.23 -6.50 -13.40
CA CYS A 82 -22.71 -6.94 -14.70
C CYS A 82 -21.60 -7.70 -15.45
N ARG A 83 -21.91 -8.91 -15.94
CA ARG A 83 -21.01 -9.79 -16.72
C ARG A 83 -20.35 -9.09 -17.92
N TYR A 84 -21.05 -8.14 -18.52
CA TYR A 84 -20.59 -7.35 -19.67
C TYR A 84 -20.26 -5.89 -19.33
N GLY A 85 -20.24 -5.54 -18.04
CA GLY A 85 -19.97 -4.18 -17.63
C GLY A 85 -18.46 -3.92 -17.46
N THR A 86 -17.98 -2.85 -18.05
CA THR A 86 -16.59 -2.38 -17.92
C THR A 86 -16.35 -1.70 -16.57
N ASN A 87 -15.28 -2.04 -15.86
CA ASN A 87 -14.85 -1.31 -14.66
C ASN A 87 -14.59 0.17 -14.99
N THR A 88 -14.71 1.03 -13.99
CA THR A 88 -14.39 2.46 -14.12
C THR A 88 -13.40 2.87 -13.06
N GLU A 89 -12.80 4.03 -13.23
CA GLU A 89 -11.82 4.56 -12.28
C GLU A 89 -12.08 6.03 -12.03
N ASN A 90 -11.86 6.45 -10.79
CA ASN A 90 -11.81 7.85 -10.40
C ASN A 90 -10.38 8.16 -9.94
N TRP A 91 -9.90 9.35 -10.25
CA TRP A 91 -8.55 9.78 -9.92
C TRP A 91 -8.60 11.14 -9.24
N GLU A 92 -7.77 11.32 -8.21
CA GLU A 92 -7.53 12.62 -7.59
C GLU A 92 -6.06 12.76 -7.24
N LYS A 93 -5.54 13.99 -7.26
CA LYS A 93 -4.14 14.28 -6.99
C LYS A 93 -4.04 15.46 -6.03
N VAL A 94 -3.22 15.31 -5.00
CA VAL A 94 -2.91 16.39 -4.06
C VAL A 94 -1.42 16.69 -4.10
N PRO A 95 -1.00 17.95 -3.91
CA PRO A 95 0.41 18.28 -3.76
C PRO A 95 1.05 17.47 -2.63
N ILE A 96 2.29 17.04 -2.82
CA ILE A 96 3.10 16.49 -1.73
C ILE A 96 3.56 17.68 -0.89
N VAL A 97 2.82 17.95 0.18
CA VAL A 97 3.07 19.03 1.12
C VAL A 97 3.01 18.46 2.53
N GLY A 98 4.12 18.51 3.27
CA GLY A 98 4.14 18.09 4.67
C GLY A 98 5.46 17.47 5.09
N LEU A 99 6.11 18.10 6.07
CA LEU A 99 7.33 17.60 6.68
C LEU A 99 6.99 16.69 7.87
N GLY A 100 7.55 15.48 7.89
CA GLY A 100 7.62 14.66 9.09
C GLY A 100 7.11 13.23 8.93
N PRO A 101 7.50 12.35 9.87
CA PRO A 101 7.02 10.99 9.90
C PRO A 101 5.50 10.98 10.12
N ASN A 102 4.79 10.27 9.24
CA ASN A 102 3.35 10.04 9.33
C ASN A 102 2.43 11.22 8.95
N TYR A 103 2.87 12.13 8.07
CA TYR A 103 1.95 13.13 7.52
C TYR A 103 0.75 12.46 6.84
N THR A 104 -0.44 12.97 7.11
CA THR A 104 -1.69 12.40 6.60
C THR A 104 -2.18 13.17 5.38
N TYR A 105 -2.38 12.45 4.28
CA TYR A 105 -2.97 12.97 3.05
C TYR A 105 -4.45 12.62 2.99
N LYS A 106 -5.28 13.60 2.62
CA LYS A 106 -6.72 13.42 2.43
C LYS A 106 -7.09 13.71 0.98
N PHE A 107 -7.87 12.81 0.40
CA PHE A 107 -8.36 12.90 -0.96
C PHE A 107 -9.89 12.90 -0.95
N LYS A 108 -10.47 13.69 -1.86
CA LYS A 108 -11.90 13.70 -2.16
C LYS A 108 -12.06 13.33 -3.62
N LEU A 109 -12.74 12.22 -3.90
CA LEU A 109 -13.04 11.75 -5.25
C LEU A 109 -14.54 11.72 -5.45
N ASP A 110 -14.98 11.79 -6.70
CA ASP A 110 -16.35 11.41 -7.03
C ASP A 110 -16.63 9.97 -6.59
N ARG A 111 -17.90 9.68 -6.34
CA ARG A 111 -18.38 8.30 -6.20
C ARG A 111 -18.21 7.50 -7.49
N CYS A 112 -18.26 6.17 -7.39
CA CYS A 112 -18.47 5.31 -8.54
C CYS A 112 -19.76 5.67 -9.28
N LYS A 113 -19.70 5.67 -10.63
CA LYS A 113 -20.75 6.24 -11.51
C LYS A 113 -22.19 5.98 -11.03
N LYS A 114 -22.94 7.06 -10.85
CA LYS A 114 -24.38 7.04 -10.50
C LYS A 114 -25.18 6.35 -11.60
N GLY A 115 -26.15 5.51 -11.23
CA GLY A 115 -27.02 4.81 -12.19
C GLY A 115 -26.37 3.64 -12.94
N HIS A 116 -25.06 3.43 -12.78
CA HIS A 116 -24.39 2.25 -13.30
C HIS A 116 -24.15 1.25 -12.17
N ASP A 117 -24.11 -0.03 -12.47
CA ASP A 117 -23.76 -1.08 -11.52
C ASP A 117 -22.24 -1.11 -11.28
N ARG A 118 -21.73 -0.06 -10.61
CA ARG A 118 -20.31 0.17 -10.31
C ARG A 118 -20.14 0.47 -8.83
N HIS A 119 -19.25 -0.28 -8.18
CA HIS A 119 -19.03 -0.24 -6.74
C HIS A 119 -17.55 -0.21 -6.42
N VAL A 120 -17.21 0.47 -5.34
CA VAL A 120 -15.83 0.62 -4.87
C VAL A 120 -15.25 -0.76 -4.58
N LYS A 121 -14.04 -1.05 -5.07
CA LYS A 121 -13.41 -2.36 -4.84
C LYS A 121 -11.94 -2.29 -4.46
N TYR A 122 -11.18 -1.42 -5.13
CA TYR A 122 -9.75 -1.27 -4.88
C TYR A 122 -9.38 0.21 -4.88
N TYR A 123 -8.21 0.50 -4.32
CA TYR A 123 -7.52 1.74 -4.60
C TYR A 123 -6.02 1.50 -4.73
N THR A 124 -5.35 2.45 -5.38
CA THR A 124 -3.89 2.48 -5.49
C THR A 124 -3.40 3.91 -5.32
N LEU A 125 -2.28 4.08 -4.63
CA LEU A 125 -1.58 5.35 -4.50
C LEU A 125 -0.42 5.41 -5.48
N TYR A 126 -0.15 6.59 -6.02
CA TYR A 126 0.92 6.82 -6.98
C TYR A 126 1.66 8.14 -6.72
N PRO A 127 2.99 8.16 -6.85
CA PRO A 127 3.70 9.42 -7.00
C PRO A 127 3.46 9.95 -8.43
N CYS A 128 3.17 11.25 -8.54
CA CYS A 128 2.85 11.92 -9.79
C CYS A 128 3.67 13.20 -9.96
N LYS A 129 4.01 13.51 -11.21
CA LYS A 129 4.70 14.73 -11.61
C LYS A 129 3.70 15.88 -11.82
N GLU A 130 4.25 17.05 -12.08
CA GLU A 130 3.45 18.27 -12.25
C GLU A 130 2.49 18.20 -13.44
N ASP A 131 2.93 17.56 -14.53
CA ASP A 131 2.15 17.29 -15.75
C ASP A 131 1.04 16.23 -15.57
N ASN A 132 0.84 15.75 -14.33
CA ASN A 132 -0.11 14.70 -13.94
C ASN A 132 0.23 13.29 -14.45
N SER A 133 1.43 13.07 -15.02
CA SER A 133 1.95 11.72 -15.22
C SER A 133 2.25 11.08 -13.87
N CYS A 134 1.89 9.82 -13.69
CA CYS A 134 2.13 9.06 -12.47
C CYS A 134 3.01 7.86 -12.78
N ALA A 135 3.79 7.38 -11.81
CA ALA A 135 4.64 6.21 -11.98
C ALA A 135 3.97 4.96 -11.38
N PRO A 136 3.19 4.21 -12.18
CA PRO A 136 2.52 3.02 -11.66
C PRO A 136 3.51 1.92 -11.28
N GLU A 137 4.55 1.69 -12.06
CA GLU A 137 5.40 0.50 -11.93
C GLU A 137 6.25 0.45 -10.65
N SER A 138 6.46 1.58 -9.96
CA SER A 138 7.34 1.63 -8.79
C SER A 138 6.61 1.50 -7.46
N CYS A 139 5.30 1.78 -7.43
CA CYS A 139 4.52 1.91 -6.19
C CYS A 139 3.05 1.47 -6.29
N ASP A 140 2.71 0.59 -7.23
CA ASP A 140 1.37 0.03 -7.48
C ASP A 140 0.88 -0.98 -6.42
N GLN A 141 0.98 -0.63 -5.14
CA GLN A 141 0.32 -1.41 -4.09
C GLN A 141 -1.19 -1.21 -4.14
N GLN A 142 -1.86 -1.95 -5.03
CA GLN A 142 -3.32 -1.98 -5.10
C GLN A 142 -3.86 -2.68 -3.85
N ARG A 143 -4.63 -1.97 -3.04
CA ARG A 143 -5.23 -2.48 -1.80
C ARG A 143 -6.74 -2.70 -1.99
N ASN A 144 -7.24 -3.81 -1.43
CA ASN A 144 -8.65 -4.17 -1.48
C ASN A 144 -9.45 -3.36 -0.46
N ILE A 145 -10.69 -3.01 -0.82
CA ILE A 145 -11.64 -2.33 0.07
C ILE A 145 -12.75 -3.30 0.42
N CYS A 146 -13.06 -3.41 1.71
CA CYS A 146 -14.23 -4.11 2.22
C CYS A 146 -15.28 -3.11 2.66
N THR A 147 -16.49 -3.30 2.16
CA THR A 147 -17.65 -2.48 2.46
C THR A 147 -18.78 -3.36 2.94
N ASP A 148 -19.69 -2.79 3.74
CA ASP A 148 -20.96 -3.46 4.03
C ASP A 148 -21.85 -3.39 2.78
N GLY A 149 -21.88 -4.49 2.04
CA GLY A 149 -22.56 -4.58 0.76
C GLY A 149 -21.92 -3.71 -0.33
N ASP A 150 -22.71 -3.42 -1.36
CA ASP A 150 -22.30 -2.61 -2.50
C ASP A 150 -22.33 -1.13 -2.19
N GLN A 151 -21.15 -0.51 -2.16
CA GLN A 151 -21.02 0.92 -1.95
C GLN A 151 -20.45 1.62 -3.17
N LYS A 152 -21.03 2.76 -3.49
CA LYS A 152 -20.55 3.66 -4.54
C LYS A 152 -19.55 4.69 -4.03
N SER A 153 -19.65 4.99 -2.75
CA SER A 153 -18.84 5.99 -2.06
C SER A 153 -18.42 5.43 -0.71
N VAL A 154 -17.17 5.67 -0.34
CA VAL A 154 -16.60 5.20 0.93
C VAL A 154 -15.88 6.33 1.65
N ASN A 155 -15.75 6.21 2.96
CA ASN A 155 -14.86 7.05 3.76
C ASN A 155 -13.76 6.14 4.33
N LEU A 156 -12.68 5.97 3.58
CA LEU A 156 -11.60 5.07 3.91
C LEU A 156 -10.51 5.81 4.67
N THR A 157 -10.12 5.25 5.82
CA THR A 157 -8.85 5.58 6.48
C THR A 157 -7.98 4.34 6.45
N ASP A 158 -6.83 4.45 5.79
CA ASP A 158 -5.88 3.34 5.69
C ASP A 158 -5.05 3.25 6.97
N PRO A 159 -5.14 2.15 7.73
CA PRO A 159 -4.38 2.00 8.96
C PRO A 159 -2.89 1.72 8.70
N GLU A 160 -2.52 1.25 7.51
CA GLU A 160 -1.16 0.87 7.18
C GLU A 160 -0.46 1.99 6.41
N PRO A 161 0.69 2.51 6.89
CA PRO A 161 1.46 3.50 6.14
C PRO A 161 1.75 3.02 4.72
N TRP A 162 1.53 3.90 3.75
CA TRP A 162 1.90 3.63 2.37
C TRP A 162 3.40 3.82 2.20
N VAL A 163 4.06 2.74 1.79
CA VAL A 163 5.52 2.69 1.60
C VAL A 163 5.80 2.51 0.12
N CYS A 164 6.36 3.56 -0.48
CA CYS A 164 6.75 3.64 -1.87
C CYS A 164 8.28 3.70 -1.98
N LYS A 165 8.86 2.69 -2.64
CA LYS A 165 10.30 2.59 -2.91
C LYS A 165 10.53 3.03 -4.36
N ILE A 166 10.38 4.33 -4.61
CA ILE A 166 10.86 5.01 -5.82
C ILE A 166 12.35 5.30 -5.72
#